data_AF-A0A2N3D172-F1
#
_entry.id   AF-A0A2N3D172-F1
#
_cell.length_a   1.000
_cell.length_b   1.000
_cell.length_c   1.000
_cell.angle_alpha   90.00
_cell.angle_beta   90.00
_cell.angle_gamma   90.00
#
_symmetry.space_group_name_H-M   'P 1'
#
loop_
_entity.id
_entity.type
_entity.pdbx_description
1 polymer ?
#
loop_
_entity_poly.entity_id
_entity_poly.type
_entity_poly.pdbx_seq_one_letter_code
_entity_poly.pdbx_strand_id
1 'polypeptide(L)' 'CPYCVRAKHLLKQKGAAFKEYDITLGGAKRAEMLARAPNARTVPQIFIGDTYVGGSDDLAALERAGRLDALLAG' A
#
# COMPACT_ATOMS: atom_id res chain seq x y z
N CYS A 1 4.04 -10.19 7.95
CA CYS A 1 3.43 -10.47 6.63
C CYS A 1 4.48 -10.26 5.53
N PRO A 2 4.82 -11.29 4.71
CA PRO A 2 5.84 -11.18 3.67
C PRO A 2 5.47 -10.18 2.56
N TYR A 3 4.19 -10.09 2.19
CA TYR A 3 3.71 -9.15 1.17
C TYR A 3 3.87 -7.69 1.58
N CYS A 4 3.65 -7.35 2.86
CA CYS A 4 3.90 -5.99 3.36
C CYS A 4 5.38 -5.60 3.20
N VAL A 5 6.30 -6.52 3.51
CA VAL A 5 7.74 -6.28 3.38
C VAL A 5 8.11 -6.02 1.92
N ARG A 6 7.55 -6.81 0.98
CA ARG A 6 7.78 -6.64 -0.46
C ARG A 6 7.31 -5.27 -0.96
N ALA A 7 6.12 -4.84 -0.57
CA ALA A 7 5.59 -3.53 -0.95
C ALA A 7 6.46 -2.38 -0.41
N LYS A 8 6.86 -2.43 0.86
CA LYS A 8 7.77 -1.43 1.44
C LYS A 8 9.12 -1.39 0.75
N HIS A 9 9.69 -2.56 0.45
CA HIS A 9 10.98 -2.64 -0.22
C HIS A 9 10.92 -1.95 -1.58
N LEU A 10 9.85 -2.17 -2.33
CA LEU A 10 9.62 -1.55 -3.62
C LEU A 10 9.49 -0.03 -3.51
N LEU A 11 8.68 0.48 -2.56
CA LEU A 11 8.58 1.92 -2.28
C LEU A 11 9.92 2.53 -1.84
N LYS A 12 10.69 1.81 -1.01
CA LYS A 12 12.03 2.23 -0.56
C LYS A 12 13.04 2.27 -1.71
N GLN A 13 12.99 1.30 -2.62
CA GLN A 13 13.82 1.29 -3.84
C GLN A 13 13.50 2.49 -4.74
N LYS A 14 12.23 2.91 -4.80
CA LYS A 14 11.81 4.13 -5.50
C LYS A 14 12.18 5.42 -4.76
N GLY A 15 12.70 5.34 -3.55
CA GLY A 15 13.02 6.50 -2.73
C GLY A 15 11.80 7.25 -2.21
N ALA A 16 10.61 6.63 -2.25
CA ALA A 16 9.38 7.26 -1.81
C ALA A 16 9.23 7.24 -0.29
N ALA A 17 8.77 8.35 0.26
CA ALA A 17 8.36 8.43 1.65
C ALA A 17 7.01 7.73 1.82
N PHE A 18 6.93 6.73 2.71
CA PHE A 18 5.70 6.05 3.03
C PHE A 18 5.55 5.90 4.54
N LYS A 19 4.30 5.80 4.99
CA LYS A 19 3.96 5.57 6.40
C LYS A 19 3.33 4.20 6.54
N GLU A 20 3.94 3.36 7.35
CA GLU A 20 3.34 2.08 7.71
C GLU A 20 2.31 2.27 8.81
N TYR A 21 1.18 1.61 8.65
CA TYR A 21 0.21 1.41 9.72
C TYR A 21 0.07 -0.09 9.98
N ASP A 22 0.57 -0.54 11.13
CA ASP A 22 0.36 -1.93 11.55
C ASP A 22 -1.08 -2.11 12.01
N ILE A 23 -1.81 -2.95 11.29
CA ILE A 23 -3.17 -3.38 11.63
C ILE A 23 -3.22 -4.84 12.07
N THR A 24 -2.04 -5.46 12.19
CA THR A 24 -1.85 -6.89 12.44
C THR A 24 -2.33 -7.27 13.84
N LEU A 25 -2.10 -6.37 14.81
CA LEU A 25 -2.58 -6.51 16.19
C LEU A 25 -4.04 -6.08 16.39
N GLY A 26 -4.73 -5.64 15.33
CA GLY A 26 -6.08 -5.08 15.43
C GLY A 26 -6.13 -3.70 16.10
N GLY A 27 -7.33 -3.11 16.15
CA GLY A 27 -7.57 -1.80 16.77
C GLY A 27 -8.10 -0.73 15.82
N ALA A 28 -8.02 0.55 16.24
CA ALA A 28 -8.58 1.70 15.52
C ALA A 28 -8.05 1.84 14.08
N LYS A 29 -6.78 1.50 13.86
CA LYS A 29 -6.14 1.53 12.53
C LYS A 29 -6.77 0.52 11.55
N ARG A 30 -7.23 -0.63 12.03
CA ARG A 30 -7.96 -1.61 11.20
C ARG A 30 -9.34 -1.09 10.83
N ALA A 31 -10.02 -0.41 11.75
CA ALA A 31 -11.31 0.22 11.47
C ALA A 31 -11.16 1.35 10.44
N GLU A 32 -10.12 2.18 10.55
CA GLU A 32 -9.77 3.21 9.56
C GLU A 32 -9.48 2.60 8.17
N MET A 33 -8.75 1.47 8.13
CA MET A 33 -8.51 0.73 6.88
C MET A 33 -9.81 0.21 6.28
N LEU A 34 -10.69 -0.41 7.08
CA LEU A 34 -12.00 -0.91 6.62
C LEU A 34 -12.93 0.23 6.18
N ALA A 35 -12.84 1.41 6.81
CA ALA A 35 -13.59 2.59 6.37
C ALA A 35 -13.11 3.11 5.01
N ARG A 36 -11.79 3.09 4.77
CA ARG A 36 -11.19 3.51 3.49
C ARG A 36 -11.31 2.46 2.38
N ALA A 37 -11.22 1.19 2.72
CA ALA A 37 -11.36 0.05 1.81
C ALA A 37 -12.29 -1.00 2.44
N PRO A 38 -13.61 -0.82 2.32
CA PRO A 38 -14.58 -1.77 2.89
C PRO A 38 -14.50 -3.18 2.26
N ASN A 39 -13.97 -3.26 1.03
CA ASN A 39 -13.76 -4.51 0.31
C ASN A 39 -12.39 -5.15 0.56
N ALA A 40 -11.50 -4.51 1.33
CA ALA A 40 -10.18 -5.04 1.63
C ALA A 40 -10.30 -6.26 2.57
N ARG A 41 -10.23 -7.46 1.97
CA ARG A 41 -10.23 -8.74 2.69
C ARG A 41 -8.83 -9.28 2.98
N THR A 42 -7.81 -8.68 2.38
CA THR A 42 -6.42 -9.14 2.43
C THR A 42 -5.48 -8.00 2.83
N VAL A 43 -4.30 -8.34 3.34
CA VAL A 43 -3.23 -7.37 3.63
C VAL A 43 -2.00 -7.70 2.78
N PRO A 44 -1.18 -6.71 2.37
CA PRO A 44 -1.28 -5.26 2.65
C PRO A 44 -2.37 -4.55 1.84
N GLN A 45 -2.79 -3.38 2.31
CA GLN A 45 -3.58 -2.41 1.57
C GLN A 45 -2.78 -1.13 1.41
N ILE A 46 -2.57 -0.71 0.16
CA ILE A 46 -1.66 0.37 -0.21
C ILE A 46 -2.48 1.52 -0.79
N PHE A 47 -2.18 2.71 -0.30
CA PHE A 47 -2.77 3.96 -0.75
C PHE A 47 -1.64 4.93 -1.05
N ILE A 48 -1.69 5.59 -2.20
CA ILE A 48 -0.74 6.62 -2.61
C ILE A 48 -1.55 7.92 -2.77
N GLY A 49 -1.36 8.86 -1.85
CA GLY A 49 -2.23 10.03 -1.72
C GLY A 49 -3.68 9.61 -1.48
N ASP A 50 -4.58 10.04 -2.37
CA ASP A 50 -5.99 9.65 -2.40
C ASP A 50 -6.27 8.43 -3.29
N THR A 51 -5.25 7.93 -4.00
CA THR A 51 -5.40 6.78 -4.90
C THR A 51 -5.26 5.48 -4.12
N TYR A 52 -6.33 4.68 -4.12
CA TYR A 52 -6.27 3.30 -3.66
C TYR A 52 -5.59 2.42 -4.70
N VAL A 53 -4.43 1.87 -4.35
CA VAL A 53 -3.67 0.95 -5.21
C VAL A 53 -4.17 -0.48 -5.03
N GLY A 54 -4.47 -0.88 -3.80
CA GLY A 54 -4.84 -2.25 -3.47
C GLY A 54 -3.70 -3.02 -2.82
N GLY A 55 -3.44 -4.24 -3.29
CA GLY A 55 -2.50 -5.17 -2.66
C GLY A 55 -1.03 -4.94 -3.04
N SER A 56 -0.15 -5.79 -2.49
CA SER A 56 1.25 -5.82 -2.90
C SER A 56 1.43 -6.16 -4.38
N ASP A 57 0.53 -6.98 -4.94
CA ASP A 57 0.58 -7.37 -6.35
C ASP A 57 0.15 -6.23 -7.26
N ASP A 58 -0.89 -5.46 -6.89
CA ASP A 58 -1.30 -4.27 -7.62
C ASP A 58 -0.19 -3.20 -7.63
N LEU A 59 0.48 -3.00 -6.50
CA LEU A 59 1.63 -2.09 -6.43
C LEU A 59 2.76 -2.55 -7.38
N ALA A 60 3.07 -3.85 -7.39
CA ALA A 60 4.08 -4.40 -8.29
C ALA A 60 3.63 -4.33 -9.77
N ALA A 61 2.34 -4.46 -10.05
CA ALA A 61 1.79 -4.29 -11.40
C ALA A 61 1.91 -2.83 -11.88
N LEU A 62 1.64 -1.85 -11.01
CA LEU A 62 1.84 -0.42 -11.32
C LEU A 62 3.31 -0.09 -11.58
N GLU A 63 4.21 -0.69 -10.83
CA GLU A 63 5.65 -0.54 -11.03
C GLU A 63 6.07 -1.11 -12.39
N ARG A 64 5.68 -2.35 -12.71
CA ARG A 64 5.95 -2.93 -14.03
C ARG A 64 5.33 -2.13 -15.18
N ALA A 65 4.20 -1.46 -14.94
CA ALA A 65 3.57 -0.58 -15.91
C ALA A 65 4.26 0.80 -16.03
N GLY A 66 5.26 1.10 -15.21
CA GLY A 66 5.95 2.41 -15.18
C GLY A 66 5.09 3.56 -14.66
N ARG A 67 3.93 3.26 -14.04
CA ARG A 67 2.98 4.27 -13.54
C ARG A 67 3.20 4.61 -12.07
N LEU A 68 3.92 3.76 -11.35
CA LEU A 68 4.16 3.96 -9.93
C LEU A 68 4.96 5.23 -9.66
N ASP A 69 6.02 5.49 -10.41
CA ASP A 69 6.85 6.68 -10.24
C ASP A 69 6.03 7.96 -10.41
N ALA A 70 5.15 8.00 -11.41
CA ALA A 70 4.26 9.13 -11.65
C ALA A 70 3.26 9.34 -10.49
N LEU A 71 2.77 8.26 -9.88
CA LEU A 71 1.90 8.34 -8.70
C LEU A 71 2.65 8.79 -7.44
N LEU A 72 3.93 8.43 -7.30
CA LEU A 72 4.75 8.80 -6.15
C LEU A 72 5.32 10.22 -6.24
N ALA A 73 5.42 10.77 -7.46
CA ALA A 73 5.87 12.13 -7.70
C ALA A 73 4.74 13.19 -7.64
N GLY A 74 3.49 12.74 -7.49
CA GLY A 74 2.29 13.58 -7.43
C GLY A 74 2.03 14.19 -6.05
#